data_AF-A0A961ICY5-F1
#
_entry.id   AF-A0A961ICY5-F1
#
_cell.length_a   1.000
_cell.length_b   1.000
_cell.length_c   1.000
_cell.angle_alpha   90.00
_cell.angle_beta   90.00
_cell.angle_gamma   90.00
#
_symmetry.space_group_name_H-M   'P 1'
#
loop_
_entity.id
_entity.type
_entity.pdbx_description
1 polymer ?
#
loop_
_entity_poly.entity_id
_entity_poly.type
_entity_poly.pdbx_seq_one_letter_code
_entity_poly.pdbx_strand_id
1 'polypeptide(L)'
;MISAMDVYDGAFASRFSPGGGMTSLWRQFLSRSFNVFVQWKLNSPVKDHLYGFFIIRREVLMRLPFDDIFWGYGDYCMRLIYFLWGQTDRILQFPAVNGERLYGAGNPYLGKTFIQYARAVMEFSARVRTRANT
;
A
#
# COMPACT_ATOMS: atom_id res chain seq x y z
N MET A 1 -3.49 -11.77 13.38
CA MET A 1 -2.38 -10.96 12.81
C MET A 1 -1.06 -11.28 13.50
N ILE A 2 -0.98 -11.26 14.84
CA ILE A 2 0.25 -11.62 15.58
C ILE A 2 0.72 -13.04 15.24
N SER A 3 -0.17 -14.05 15.30
CA SER A 3 0.16 -15.43 14.94
C SER A 3 0.66 -15.61 13.49
N ALA A 4 0.35 -14.68 12.58
CA ALA A 4 0.88 -14.74 11.22
C ALA A 4 2.39 -14.49 11.20
N MET A 5 2.95 -13.84 12.22
CA MET A 5 4.38 -13.56 12.34
C MET A 5 5.21 -14.80 12.69
N ASP A 6 4.59 -15.94 12.96
CA ASP A 6 5.33 -17.20 13.09
C ASP A 6 5.79 -17.72 11.71
N VAL A 7 5.09 -17.34 10.64
CA VAL A 7 5.29 -17.86 9.27
C VAL A 7 5.61 -16.75 8.27
N TYR A 8 5.18 -15.52 8.50
CA TYR A 8 5.35 -14.41 7.58
C TYR A 8 6.25 -13.32 8.17
N ASP A 9 6.88 -12.55 7.29
CA ASP A 9 7.69 -11.39 7.65
C ASP A 9 6.87 -10.09 7.65
N GLY A 10 5.74 -10.09 6.94
CA GLY A 10 4.76 -9.02 6.99
C GLY A 10 3.36 -9.53 6.71
N ALA A 11 2.36 -8.89 7.31
CA ALA A 11 0.96 -9.14 7.01
C ALA A 11 0.22 -7.82 6.80
N PHE A 12 -0.43 -7.67 5.65
CA PHE A 12 -1.14 -6.48 5.23
C PHE A 12 -2.63 -6.79 5.11
N ALA A 13 -3.45 -5.94 5.72
CA ALA A 13 -4.86 -5.96 5.44
C ALA A 13 -5.11 -5.42 4.02
N SER A 14 -6.09 -6.02 3.34
CA SER A 14 -6.44 -5.64 1.97
C SER A 14 -7.95 -5.64 1.80
N ARG A 15 -8.48 -4.53 1.30
CA ARG A 15 -9.91 -4.41 0.96
C ARG A 15 -10.29 -5.15 -0.31
N PHE A 16 -9.28 -5.63 -1.05
CA PHE A 16 -9.46 -6.26 -2.35
C PHE A 16 -8.97 -7.72 -2.39
N SER A 17 -8.59 -8.27 -1.25
CA SER A 17 -8.48 -9.72 -1.06
C SER A 17 -9.87 -10.35 -0.96
N PRO A 18 -10.05 -11.63 -1.33
CA PRO A 18 -11.33 -12.32 -1.16
C PRO A 18 -11.85 -12.21 0.28
N GLY A 19 -13.07 -11.69 0.45
CA GLY A 19 -13.66 -11.39 1.76
C GLY A 19 -13.43 -9.95 2.27
N GLY A 20 -12.63 -9.14 1.57
CA GLY A 20 -12.43 -7.72 1.88
C GLY A 20 -13.46 -6.82 1.17
N GLY A 21 -13.63 -5.60 1.68
CA GLY A 21 -14.58 -4.66 1.07
C GLY A 21 -14.71 -3.32 1.79
N MET A 22 -15.71 -2.56 1.37
CA MET A 22 -16.08 -1.26 1.95
C MET A 22 -17.56 -1.00 1.67
N THR A 23 -18.23 -0.25 2.55
CA THR A 23 -19.68 0.07 2.44
C THR A 23 -20.05 0.72 1.10
N SER A 24 -19.23 1.64 0.58
CA SER A 24 -19.52 2.36 -0.66
C SER A 24 -18.89 1.66 -1.88
N LEU A 25 -19.73 1.06 -2.73
CA LEU A 25 -19.31 0.38 -3.97
C LEU A 25 -18.58 1.31 -4.95
N TRP A 26 -19.04 2.55 -5.10
CA TRP A 26 -18.40 3.53 -5.97
C TRP A 26 -16.98 3.87 -5.51
N ARG A 27 -16.81 4.15 -4.21
CA ARG A 27 -15.49 4.40 -3.65
C ARG A 27 -14.60 3.15 -3.73
N GLN A 28 -15.18 1.96 -3.58
CA GLN A 28 -14.45 0.70 -3.72
C GLN A 28 -13.93 0.53 -5.13
N PHE A 29 -14.77 0.76 -6.14
CA PHE A 29 -14.38 0.71 -7.55
C PHE A 29 -13.25 1.70 -7.86
N LEU A 30 -13.41 2.98 -7.52
CA LEU A 30 -12.37 3.99 -7.75
C LEU A 30 -11.05 3.65 -7.04
N SER A 31 -11.13 3.20 -5.79
CA SER A 31 -9.94 2.80 -5.02
C SER A 31 -9.27 1.56 -5.63
N ARG A 32 -10.04 0.60 -6.14
CA ARG A 32 -9.52 -0.60 -6.81
C ARG A 32 -8.82 -0.22 -8.11
N SER A 33 -9.43 0.62 -8.93
CA SER A 33 -8.85 1.12 -10.19
C SER A 33 -7.51 1.83 -9.94
N PHE A 34 -7.44 2.67 -8.90
CA PHE A 34 -6.18 3.32 -8.53
C PHE A 34 -5.11 2.30 -8.08
N ASN A 35 -5.49 1.27 -7.31
CA ASN A 35 -4.54 0.22 -6.91
C ASN A 35 -4.09 -0.66 -8.08
N VAL A 36 -4.94 -0.89 -9.09
CA VAL A 36 -4.52 -1.55 -10.34
C VAL A 36 -3.49 -0.71 -11.08
N PHE A 37 -3.69 0.62 -11.13
CA PHE A 37 -2.69 1.54 -11.67
C PHE A 37 -1.35 1.46 -10.92
N VAL A 38 -1.37 1.43 -9.58
CA VAL A 38 -0.14 1.29 -8.77
C VAL A 38 0.54 -0.06 -8.99
N GLN A 39 -0.21 -1.17 -8.98
CA GLN A 39 0.29 -2.51 -9.30
C GLN A 39 1.03 -2.52 -10.64
N TRP A 40 0.41 -1.97 -11.68
CA TRP A 40 1.02 -1.90 -13.01
C TRP A 40 2.30 -1.05 -13.04
N LYS A 41 2.31 0.09 -12.36
CA LYS A 41 3.49 0.98 -12.34
C LYS A 41 4.67 0.44 -11.55
N LEU A 42 4.41 -0.35 -10.50
CA LEU A 42 5.42 -0.88 -9.60
C LEU A 42 5.72 -2.37 -9.81
N ASN A 43 5.02 -3.02 -10.74
CA ASN A 43 5.09 -4.47 -10.98
C ASN A 43 4.96 -5.30 -9.69
N SER A 44 4.03 -4.90 -8.82
CA SER A 44 3.88 -5.47 -7.48
C SER A 44 2.66 -6.40 -7.40
N PRO A 45 2.75 -7.57 -6.75
CA PRO A 45 1.63 -8.51 -6.58
C PRO A 45 0.65 -8.10 -5.47
N VAL A 46 0.92 -7.01 -4.76
CA VAL A 46 0.09 -6.54 -3.63
C VAL A 46 -1.17 -5.87 -4.15
N LYS A 47 -2.33 -6.19 -3.58
CA LYS A 47 -3.63 -5.76 -4.08
C LYS A 47 -4.07 -4.39 -3.55
N ASP A 48 -3.55 -3.97 -2.40
CA ASP A 48 -3.91 -2.72 -1.72
C ASP A 48 -2.64 -2.00 -1.22
N HIS A 49 -2.08 -1.12 -2.04
CA HIS A 49 -0.84 -0.39 -1.80
C HIS A 49 -0.99 0.82 -0.88
N LEU A 50 -2.22 1.23 -0.59
CA LEU A 50 -2.50 2.45 0.18
C LEU A 50 -3.13 2.14 1.55
N TYR A 51 -3.27 0.87 1.91
CA TYR A 51 -3.93 0.49 3.15
C TYR A 51 -2.94 0.47 4.32
N GLY A 52 -3.15 1.36 5.28
CA GLY A 52 -2.23 1.57 6.41
C GLY A 52 -2.39 0.59 7.58
N PHE A 53 -3.07 -0.54 7.41
CA PHE A 53 -3.24 -1.53 8.48
C PHE A 53 -2.41 -2.79 8.17
N PHE A 54 -1.30 -2.93 8.87
CA PHE A 54 -0.33 -4.00 8.66
C PHE A 54 0.51 -4.26 9.91
N ILE A 55 1.23 -5.36 9.87
CA ILE A 55 2.32 -5.70 10.80
C ILE A 55 3.54 -6.12 9.97
N ILE A 56 4.73 -5.71 10.41
CA ILE A 56 6.00 -6.08 9.78
C ILE A 56 6.96 -6.50 10.89
N ARG A 57 7.70 -7.59 10.67
CA ARG A 57 8.78 -8.03 11.54
C ARG A 57 9.86 -6.93 11.64
N ARG A 58 10.27 -6.61 12.86
CA ARG A 58 11.25 -5.52 13.12
C ARG A 58 12.54 -5.72 12.33
N GLU A 59 13.08 -6.93 12.31
CA GLU A 59 14.36 -7.24 11.66
C GLU A 59 14.32 -7.01 10.15
N VAL A 60 13.14 -7.13 9.53
CA VAL A 60 12.94 -6.86 8.10
C VAL A 60 12.71 -5.37 7.87
N LEU A 61 11.89 -4.73 8.70
CA LEU A 61 11.65 -3.28 8.63
C LEU A 61 12.95 -2.48 8.72
N MET A 62 13.85 -2.86 9.63
CA MET A 62 15.13 -2.16 9.85
C MET A 62 16.13 -2.31 8.70
N ARG A 63 15.89 -3.19 7.72
CA ARG A 63 16.73 -3.33 6.52
C ARG A 63 16.24 -2.46 5.36
N LEU A 64 15.07 -1.83 5.50
CA LEU A 64 14.47 -1.05 4.43
C LEU A 64 15.14 0.33 4.30
N PRO A 65 15.25 0.88 3.08
CA PRO A 65 15.80 2.21 2.86
C PRO A 65 14.78 3.29 3.26
N PHE A 66 14.81 3.72 4.52
CA PHE A 66 13.83 4.64 5.08
C PHE A 66 13.73 5.98 4.33
N ASP A 67 14.85 6.53 3.88
CA ASP A 67 14.88 7.79 3.11
C ASP A 67 14.17 7.68 1.76
N ASP A 68 14.14 6.48 1.18
CA ASP A 68 13.43 6.22 -0.07
C ASP A 68 11.94 5.92 0.14
N ILE A 69 11.51 5.63 1.37
CA ILE A 69 10.13 5.26 1.73
C ILE A 69 9.37 6.47 2.29
N PHE A 70 9.91 7.11 3.31
CA PHE A 70 9.18 8.04 4.19
C PHE A 70 9.37 9.51 3.79
N TRP A 71 8.96 9.82 2.58
CA TRP A 71 8.82 11.20 2.08
C TRP A 71 7.38 11.44 1.58
N GLY A 72 7.02 12.69 1.34
CA GLY A 72 5.70 13.04 0.80
C GLY A 72 4.58 13.02 1.85
N TYR A 73 3.40 12.51 1.49
CA TYR A 73 2.24 12.41 2.37
C TYR A 73 1.95 10.93 2.70
N GLY A 74 0.68 10.54 2.87
CA GLY A 74 0.25 9.17 3.15
C GLY A 74 0.46 8.16 2.01
N ASP A 75 1.00 8.58 0.87
CA ASP A 75 1.35 7.68 -0.25
C ASP A 75 2.60 6.83 0.04
N TYR A 76 3.31 7.04 1.16
CA TYR A 76 4.49 6.25 1.55
C TYR A 76 4.22 4.74 1.61
N CYS A 77 2.97 4.33 1.89
CA CYS A 77 2.60 2.93 2.03
C CYS A 77 2.92 2.12 0.76
N MET A 78 2.78 2.71 -0.43
CA MET A 78 3.12 2.02 -1.67
C MET A 78 4.63 1.77 -1.80
N ARG A 79 5.45 2.69 -1.30
CA ARG A 79 6.92 2.57 -1.29
C ARG A 79 7.37 1.56 -0.26
N LEU A 80 6.78 1.60 0.93
CA LEU A 80 7.01 0.62 1.99
C LEU A 80 6.76 -0.80 1.48
N ILE A 81 5.59 -1.02 0.86
CA ILE A 81 5.22 -2.31 0.29
C ILE A 81 6.16 -2.72 -0.84
N TYR A 82 6.52 -1.79 -1.73
CA TYR A 82 7.45 -2.06 -2.82
C TYR A 82 8.81 -2.56 -2.31
N PHE A 83 9.43 -1.82 -1.39
CA PHE A 83 10.73 -2.20 -0.84
C PHE A 83 10.66 -3.45 0.02
N LEU A 84 9.58 -3.64 0.78
CA LEU A 84 9.40 -4.85 1.59
C LEU A 84 9.31 -6.10 0.71
N TRP A 85 8.56 -6.04 -0.39
CA TRP A 85 8.47 -7.15 -1.33
C TRP A 85 9.80 -7.44 -2.04
N GLY A 86 10.65 -6.43 -2.22
CA GLY A 86 12.02 -6.63 -2.69
C GLY A 86 12.95 -7.32 -1.70
N GLN A 87 12.57 -7.42 -0.41
CA GLN A 87 13.39 -8.05 0.65
C GLN A 87 12.91 -9.45 1.05
N THR A 88 11.63 -9.76 0.87
CA THR A 88 11.04 -11.04 1.29
C THR A 88 9.82 -11.38 0.46
N ASP A 89 9.64 -12.68 0.19
CA ASP A 89 8.45 -13.26 -0.44
C ASP A 89 7.38 -13.67 0.59
N ARG A 90 7.70 -13.63 1.89
CA ARG A 90 6.82 -14.06 2.99
C ARG A 90 5.88 -12.95 3.45
N ILE A 91 5.11 -12.40 2.51
CA ILE A 91 4.12 -11.34 2.78
C ILE A 91 2.70 -11.90 2.65
N LEU A 92 1.93 -11.86 3.74
CA LEU A 92 0.53 -12.25 3.75
C LEU A 92 -0.38 -11.06 3.44
N GLN A 93 -1.39 -11.26 2.60
CA GLN A 93 -2.50 -10.32 2.44
C GLN A 93 -3.79 -10.95 2.97
N PHE A 94 -4.41 -10.34 3.98
CA PHE A 94 -5.65 -10.84 4.58
C PHE A 94 -6.82 -9.87 4.32
N PRO A 95 -8.07 -10.35 4.24
CA PRO A 95 -9.21 -9.50 3.96
C PRO A 95 -9.47 -8.50 5.07
N ALA A 96 -9.84 -7.27 4.70
CA ALA A 96 -10.37 -6.27 5.60
C ALA A 96 -11.64 -5.64 5.05
N VAL A 97 -12.61 -5.43 5.93
CA VAL A 97 -13.87 -4.73 5.64
C VAL A 97 -13.82 -3.38 6.31
N ASN A 98 -13.84 -2.32 5.50
CA ASN A 98 -13.90 -0.97 6.01
C ASN A 98 -15.30 -0.67 6.54
N GLY A 99 -15.43 -0.50 7.85
CA GLY A 99 -16.61 0.06 8.49
C GLY A 99 -16.75 1.56 8.27
N GLU A 100 -17.85 2.11 8.76
CA GLU A 100 -18.07 3.56 8.75
C GLU A 100 -17.24 4.25 9.82
N ARG A 101 -16.82 5.48 9.52
CA ARG A 101 -16.09 6.30 10.48
C ARG A 101 -17.07 6.80 11.53
N LEU A 102 -16.81 6.50 12.80
CA LEU A 102 -17.68 6.92 13.92
C LEU A 102 -17.66 8.44 14.15
N TYR A 103 -16.49 9.07 14.01
CA TYR A 103 -16.31 10.51 14.27
C TYR A 103 -15.32 11.17 13.30
N GLY A 104 -15.51 12.47 13.08
CA GLY A 104 -14.68 13.29 12.20
C GLY A 104 -15.05 13.17 10.71
N ALA A 105 -14.58 14.12 9.91
CA ALA A 105 -14.82 14.11 8.47
C ALA A 105 -13.79 13.26 7.72
N GLY A 106 -14.19 12.75 6.55
CA GLY A 106 -13.24 12.24 5.56
C GLY A 106 -12.37 13.38 5.01
N ASN A 107 -11.38 13.03 4.18
CA ASN A 107 -10.59 14.03 3.48
C ASN A 107 -11.50 14.84 2.52
N PRO A 108 -11.69 16.15 2.72
CA PRO A 108 -12.54 16.96 1.84
C PRO A 108 -11.88 17.24 0.49
N TYR A 109 -10.57 17.04 0.36
CA TYR A 109 -9.78 17.35 -0.83
C TYR A 109 -9.46 16.10 -1.67
N LEU A 110 -10.46 15.23 -1.90
CA LEU A 110 -10.27 13.95 -2.60
C LEU A 110 -9.56 14.10 -3.95
N GLY A 111 -9.95 15.08 -4.78
CA GLY A 111 -9.34 15.31 -6.10
C GLY A 111 -7.87 15.73 -6.00
N LYS A 112 -7.53 16.64 -5.07
CA LYS A 112 -6.15 17.07 -4.83
C LYS A 112 -5.28 15.91 -4.37
N THR A 113 -5.79 15.09 -3.44
CA THR A 113 -5.07 13.91 -2.93
C THR A 113 -4.91 12.84 -4.01
N PHE A 114 -5.91 12.64 -4.87
CA PHE A 114 -5.79 11.75 -6.01
C PHE A 114 -4.64 12.16 -6.94
N ILE A 115 -4.59 13.45 -7.34
CA ILE A 115 -3.51 13.97 -8.20
C ILE A 115 -2.14 13.85 -7.51
N GLN A 116 -2.08 14.18 -6.23
CA GLN A 116 -0.86 14.04 -5.44
C GLN A 116 -0.35 12.60 -5.44
N TYR A 117 -1.24 11.63 -5.21
CA TYR A 117 -0.87 10.21 -5.18
C TYR A 117 -0.47 9.70 -6.57
N ALA A 118 -1.20 10.10 -7.62
CA ALA A 118 -0.84 9.74 -8.99
C ALA A 118 0.55 10.26 -9.37
N ARG A 119 0.87 11.52 -9.01
CA ARG A 119 2.20 12.11 -9.21
C ARG A 119 3.27 11.35 -8.42
N ALA A 120 3.01 11.03 -7.16
CA ALA A 120 3.96 10.28 -6.33
C ALA A 120 4.23 8.86 -6.89
N VAL A 121 3.21 8.16 -7.41
CA VAL A 121 3.39 6.86 -8.08
C VAL A 121 4.28 7.02 -9.31
N MET A 122 4.03 8.04 -10.14
CA MET A 122 4.80 8.29 -11.36
C MET A 122 6.26 8.64 -11.05
N GLU A 123 6.49 9.55 -10.10
CA GLU A 123 7.81 9.95 -9.65
C GLU A 123 8.59 8.77 -9.08
N PHE A 124 7.95 7.98 -8.20
CA PHE A 124 8.58 6.80 -7.61
C PHE A 124 8.90 5.73 -8.65
N SER A 125 7.97 5.44 -9.57
CA SER A 125 8.18 4.48 -10.66
C SER A 125 9.35 4.90 -11.56
N ALA A 126 9.52 6.20 -11.84
CA ALA A 126 10.66 6.71 -12.62
C ALA A 126 11.99 6.55 -11.87
N ARG A 127 12.02 6.84 -10.55
CA ARG A 127 13.21 6.66 -9.70
C ARG A 127 13.64 5.19 -9.61
N VAL A 128 12.67 4.27 -9.50
CA VAL A 128 12.95 2.83 -9.45
C VAL A 128 13.52 2.33 -10.78
N ARG A 129 12.94 2.73 -11.92
CA ARG A 129 13.39 2.31 -13.25
C ARG A 129 14.79 2.80 -13.60
N THR A 130 15.13 4.03 -13.19
CA THR A 130 16.47 4.59 -13.41
C THR A 130 17.53 3.80 -12.64
N ARG A 131 17.27 3.47 -11.37
CA ARG A 131 18.16 2.63 -10.56
C ARG A 131 18.33 1.21 -11.09
N ALA A 132 17.32 0.63 -11.73
CA ALA A 132 17.41 -0.71 -12.32
C ALA A 132 18.27 -0.77 -13.60
N ASN A 133 18.50 0.39 -14.25
CA ASN A 133 19.27 0.50 -15.49
C ASN A 133 20.72 0.98 -15.27
N THR A 134 21.14 1.15 -14.01
CA THR A 134 22.50 1.55 -13.62
C THR A 134 23.21 0.37 -12.99
#